data_AF-A0A4U0SPM0-F1
#
_entry.id   AF-A0A4U0SPM0-F1
#
_cell.length_a   1.000
_cell.length_b   1.000
_cell.length_c   1.000
_cell.angle_alpha   90.00
_cell.angle_beta   90.00
_cell.angle_gamma   90.00
#
_symmetry.space_group_name_H-M   'P 1'
#
loop_
_entity.id
_entity.type
_entity.pdbx_description
1 polymer ?
#
loop_
_entity_poly.entity_id
_entity_poly.type
_entity_poly.pdbx_seq_one_letter_code
_entity_poly.pdbx_strand_id
1 'polypeptide(L)'
;MAGRTLASRYELGRLLGRGGMGEVWAAHDTVIRRQVAIKLLQRQSSDDVELFFREARTAGGLNHPGVVTVHDLGQDTDGTLYLVMELLAGRDLSAILGQDGPPTIADAVDWTAQTADALAAAHAAGVIHRDLKPANLMLTPVGAVKVLDFGIARYASTVTQASRISGTFAYMPPERFLGKVGDGRGDLYSLGCLLYQLLTGAVPFGDVEPAALMCAHLQRDPEPPSTRRPGVPAALDRLVLDLLAKDPDDRPATAVQVRDRLRALTTAQPAHHSEVQPPQPWCFLTGDKVCSSPAVADGTVYIGSWDHKVYALDAATGTQKWAHTTDGLVDSSPAVADGTVYIGSYDGKVYALDAGTGTQKWAHTTGDGVGSSPAVADGTVYIGSYDGKVYALDAATGTEKWTHTTGGPVASPAVADGTVYIGSRDHKVYALDAATGTKKWTHTTGDWVLSSPAVADGTVYIGNRDGKVYALDAATGTEKWTHTTDGLVESSPAVADGTVYVGSWDGKVYALDAATGTEKWAHTTGEVLSSPAVADGTVYIGSYDGKVYALDAATGVGPADCLRLDSTGWNTSP
;
A
#
# COMPACT_ATOMS: atom_id res chain seq x y z
N MET A 1 33.72 26.81 -2.77
CA MET A 1 32.76 25.92 -2.06
C MET A 1 32.78 24.53 -2.67
N ALA A 2 32.62 24.36 -3.99
CA ALA A 2 32.95 23.08 -4.65
C ALA A 2 34.43 22.68 -4.41
N GLY A 3 34.68 21.42 -4.07
CA GLY A 3 35.99 20.88 -3.68
C GLY A 3 36.41 21.13 -2.22
N ARG A 4 35.60 21.85 -1.43
CA ARG A 4 35.82 21.99 0.02
C ARG A 4 35.48 20.68 0.72
N THR A 5 36.33 20.25 1.65
CA THR A 5 36.05 19.08 2.51
C THR A 5 35.62 19.54 3.90
N LEU A 6 34.43 19.15 4.35
CA LEU A 6 33.91 19.45 5.69
C LEU A 6 34.30 18.34 6.67
N ALA A 7 34.73 18.73 7.88
CA ALA A 7 35.13 17.81 8.94
C ALA A 7 36.14 16.73 8.48
N SER A 8 36.97 17.06 7.48
CA SER A 8 37.90 16.13 6.82
C SER A 8 37.25 14.85 6.26
N ARG A 9 35.93 14.84 6.02
CA ARG A 9 35.15 13.66 5.59
C ARG A 9 34.28 13.89 4.38
N TYR A 10 33.60 15.03 4.30
CA TYR A 10 32.60 15.28 3.26
C TYR A 10 33.11 16.23 2.20
N GLU A 11 33.37 15.71 1.00
CA GLU A 11 33.82 16.52 -0.12
C GLU A 11 32.62 17.12 -0.86
N LEU A 12 32.48 18.46 -0.82
CA LEU A 12 31.40 19.17 -1.49
C LEU A 12 31.59 19.15 -3.02
N GLY A 13 30.59 18.64 -3.73
CA GLY A 13 30.53 18.61 -5.19
C GLY A 13 29.71 19.75 -5.76
N ARG A 14 28.60 19.42 -6.44
CA ARG A 14 27.71 20.40 -7.09
C ARG A 14 26.75 21.05 -6.09
N LEU A 15 26.46 22.33 -6.28
CA LEU A 15 25.41 23.03 -5.57
C LEU A 15 24.04 22.53 -6.07
N LEU A 16 23.17 22.10 -5.15
CA LEU A 16 21.81 21.63 -5.44
C LEU A 16 20.78 22.74 -5.29
N GLY A 17 20.98 23.67 -4.35
CA GLY A 17 20.06 24.78 -4.14
C GLY A 17 20.56 25.82 -3.14
N ARG A 18 19.99 27.02 -3.20
CA ARG A 18 20.22 28.12 -2.25
C ARG A 18 18.88 28.64 -1.73
N GLY A 19 18.74 28.75 -0.41
CA GLY A 19 17.53 29.26 0.24
C GLY A 19 17.86 30.22 1.38
N GLY A 20 16.81 30.73 2.04
CA GLY A 20 16.94 31.69 3.15
C GLY A 20 17.68 31.16 4.39
N MET A 21 17.84 29.84 4.50
CA MET A 21 18.52 29.18 5.62
C MET A 21 19.94 28.71 5.28
N GLY A 22 20.39 28.85 4.03
CA GLY A 22 21.73 28.46 3.59
C GLY A 22 21.79 27.74 2.24
N GLU A 23 22.84 26.95 2.03
CA GLU A 23 23.13 26.27 0.76
C GLU A 23 23.03 24.75 0.90
N VAL A 24 22.48 24.07 -0.10
CA VAL A 24 22.44 22.61 -0.16
C VAL A 24 23.36 22.13 -1.28
N TRP A 25 24.27 21.22 -0.96
CA TRP A 25 25.29 20.69 -1.85
C TRP A 25 25.18 19.17 -1.97
N ALA A 26 25.37 18.62 -3.16
CA ALA A 26 25.70 17.21 -3.29
C ALA A 26 27.15 17.02 -2.85
N ALA A 27 27.43 16.00 -2.05
CA ALA A 27 28.74 15.74 -1.51
C ALA A 27 29.06 14.25 -1.49
N HIS A 28 30.35 13.93 -1.45
CA HIS A 28 30.85 12.58 -1.28
C HIS A 28 31.31 12.36 0.16
N ASP A 29 30.71 11.40 0.87
CA ASP A 29 31.23 10.90 2.14
C ASP A 29 32.43 10.01 1.83
N THR A 30 33.65 10.49 2.06
CA THR A 30 34.89 9.79 1.69
C THR A 30 35.18 8.56 2.55
N VAL A 31 34.57 8.47 3.74
CA VAL A 31 34.74 7.34 4.67
C VAL A 31 33.79 6.21 4.32
N ILE A 32 32.48 6.49 4.23
CA ILE A 32 31.45 5.50 3.89
C ILE A 32 31.40 5.24 2.37
N ARG A 33 32.02 6.12 1.57
CA ARG A 33 32.08 6.07 0.09
C ARG A 33 30.71 6.11 -0.58
N ARG A 34 29.87 7.07 -0.18
CA ARG A 34 28.52 7.28 -0.75
C ARG A 34 28.26 8.74 -1.12
N GLN A 35 27.24 8.97 -1.94
CA GLN A 35 26.74 10.30 -2.24
C GLN A 35 25.72 10.73 -1.18
N VAL A 36 25.79 11.99 -0.75
CA VAL A 36 24.91 12.59 0.26
C VAL A 36 24.54 14.01 -0.14
N ALA A 37 23.45 14.53 0.43
CA ALA A 37 23.13 15.95 0.38
C ALA A 37 23.58 16.61 1.69
N ILE A 38 24.25 17.76 1.61
CA ILE A 38 24.70 18.51 2.79
C ILE A 38 24.11 19.90 2.75
N LYS A 39 23.34 20.24 3.78
CA LYS A 39 22.82 21.58 4.00
C LYS A 39 23.75 22.34 4.93
N LEU A 40 24.33 23.42 4.44
CA LEU A 40 25.18 24.35 5.18
C LEU A 40 24.33 25.50 5.68
N LEU A 41 24.43 25.79 6.97
CA LEU A 41 23.63 26.83 7.61
C LEU A 41 24.49 28.06 7.91
N GLN A 42 23.92 29.25 7.70
CA GLN A 42 24.60 30.51 8.01
C GLN A 42 24.56 30.77 9.52
N ARG A 43 25.73 31.09 10.10
CA ARG A 43 25.90 31.35 11.53
C ARG A 43 25.24 32.68 11.92
N GLN A 44 24.29 32.67 12.86
CA GLN A 44 23.59 33.88 13.35
C GLN A 44 24.01 34.27 14.78
N SER A 45 24.16 33.33 15.73
CA SER A 45 24.77 33.57 17.07
C SER A 45 25.29 32.29 17.76
N SER A 46 25.85 32.38 18.98
CA SER A 46 26.39 31.24 19.76
C SER A 46 25.32 30.41 20.49
N ASP A 47 24.27 31.06 21.00
CA ASP A 47 23.19 30.40 21.75
C ASP A 47 22.30 29.54 20.84
N ASP A 48 22.37 29.78 19.53
CA ASP A 48 21.58 29.08 18.53
C ASP A 48 22.14 27.70 18.16
N VAL A 49 23.42 27.41 18.46
CA VAL A 49 24.09 26.16 18.06
C VAL A 49 23.54 24.95 18.81
N GLU A 50 23.35 25.07 20.12
CA GLU A 50 22.85 23.99 20.96
C GLU A 50 21.37 23.69 20.66
N LEU A 51 20.57 24.75 20.43
CA LEU A 51 19.19 24.62 20.00
C LEU A 51 19.10 23.93 18.62
N PHE A 52 19.98 24.29 17.68
CA PHE A 52 20.06 23.65 16.37
C PHE A 52 20.33 22.14 16.51
N PHE A 53 21.36 21.75 17.26
CA PHE A 53 21.67 20.33 17.44
C PHE A 53 20.55 19.56 18.15
N ARG A 54 19.84 20.20 19.08
CA ARG A 54 18.68 19.58 19.73
C ARG A 54 17.55 19.31 18.74
N GLU A 55 17.13 20.31 17.97
CA GLU A 55 16.03 20.17 17.00
C GLU A 55 16.41 19.22 15.85
N ALA A 56 17.66 19.28 15.35
CA ALA A 56 18.15 18.39 14.30
C ALA A 56 18.25 16.93 14.77
N ARG A 57 18.56 16.67 16.05
CA ARG A 57 18.53 15.31 16.62
C ARG A 57 17.11 14.77 16.75
N THR A 58 16.16 15.60 17.18
CA THR A 58 14.75 15.18 17.25
C THR A 58 14.21 14.87 15.86
N ALA A 59 14.50 15.70 14.87
CA ALA A 59 14.12 15.44 13.47
C ALA A 59 14.86 14.25 12.85
N GLY A 60 16.15 14.07 13.18
CA GLY A 60 16.97 12.95 12.68
C GLY A 60 16.61 11.59 13.27
N GLY A 61 15.85 11.55 14.37
CA GLY A 61 15.28 10.33 14.93
C GLY A 61 14.02 9.83 14.22
N LEU A 62 13.48 10.59 13.25
CA LEU A 62 12.32 10.18 12.48
C LEU A 62 12.70 9.08 11.49
N ASN A 63 12.09 7.90 11.65
CA ASN A 63 12.21 6.80 10.69
C ASN A 63 10.87 6.62 9.97
N HIS A 64 10.74 7.22 8.78
CA HIS A 64 9.54 7.11 7.97
C HIS A 64 9.91 7.24 6.47
N PRO A 65 9.35 6.42 5.56
CA PRO A 65 9.72 6.43 4.14
C PRO A 65 9.47 7.78 3.45
N GLY A 66 8.44 8.52 3.89
CA GLY A 66 8.11 9.86 3.41
C GLY A 66 8.89 11.02 4.05
N VAL A 67 9.88 10.74 4.90
CA VAL A 67 10.73 11.77 5.55
C VAL A 67 12.17 11.63 5.06
N VAL A 68 12.83 12.74 4.78
CA VAL A 68 14.25 12.72 4.41
C VAL A 68 15.11 12.21 5.57
N THR A 69 15.94 11.21 5.28
CA THR A 69 16.83 10.59 6.27
C THR A 69 17.99 11.52 6.56
N VAL A 70 18.17 11.86 7.84
CA VAL A 70 19.37 12.55 8.34
C VAL A 70 20.42 11.49 8.69
N HIS A 71 21.60 11.61 8.12
CA HIS A 71 22.70 10.67 8.32
C HIS A 71 23.71 11.13 9.35
N ASP A 72 23.97 12.43 9.42
CA ASP A 72 24.97 13.02 10.31
C ASP A 72 24.70 14.52 10.46
N LEU A 73 25.28 15.14 11.48
CA LEU A 73 25.21 16.58 11.73
C LEU A 73 26.48 17.02 12.46
N GLY A 74 26.93 18.26 12.20
CA GLY A 74 28.16 18.72 12.83
C GLY A 74 28.47 20.18 12.60
N GLN A 75 29.66 20.56 13.05
CA GLN A 75 30.25 21.87 12.88
C GLN A 75 31.65 21.72 12.30
N ASP A 76 31.94 22.43 11.22
CA ASP A 76 33.27 22.45 10.62
C ASP A 76 34.21 23.39 11.38
N THR A 77 35.52 23.32 11.11
CA THR A 77 36.55 24.07 11.88
C THR A 77 36.41 25.59 11.83
N ASP A 78 35.76 26.13 10.80
CA ASP A 78 35.45 27.56 10.67
C ASP A 78 34.14 27.96 11.38
N GLY A 79 33.49 26.99 12.05
CA GLY A 79 32.24 27.18 12.77
C GLY A 79 30.98 27.00 11.92
N THR A 80 31.09 26.60 10.65
CA THR A 80 29.94 26.33 9.76
C THR A 80 29.17 25.11 10.25
N LEU A 81 27.88 25.26 10.52
CA LEU A 81 27.01 24.14 10.86
C LEU A 81 26.55 23.43 9.58
N TYR A 82 26.55 22.10 9.62
CA TYR A 82 26.11 21.28 8.50
C TYR A 82 25.21 20.14 8.94
N LEU A 83 24.27 19.79 8.07
CA LEU A 83 23.38 18.63 8.19
C LEU A 83 23.58 17.73 6.98
N VAL A 84 23.92 16.47 7.21
CA VAL A 84 24.13 15.45 6.19
C VAL A 84 22.87 14.62 6.06
N MET A 85 22.35 14.51 4.85
CA MET A 85 21.09 13.84 4.53
C MET A 85 21.28 12.89 3.35
N GLU A 86 20.32 12.00 3.15
CA GLU A 86 20.25 11.23 1.92
C GLU A 86 20.19 12.16 0.69
N LEU A 87 20.88 11.79 -0.38
CA LEU A 87 20.79 12.50 -1.65
C LEU A 87 19.59 11.98 -2.44
N LEU A 88 18.55 12.80 -2.57
CA LEU A 88 17.35 12.43 -3.31
C LEU A 88 17.50 12.70 -4.80
N ALA A 89 17.13 11.70 -5.61
CA ALA A 89 16.84 11.90 -7.03
C ALA A 89 15.37 12.31 -7.19
N GLY A 90 15.08 13.28 -8.06
CA GLY A 90 13.72 13.78 -8.26
C GLY A 90 13.64 15.27 -8.56
N ARG A 91 12.43 15.79 -8.48
CA ARG A 91 12.12 17.23 -8.60
C ARG A 91 11.25 17.63 -7.40
N ASP A 92 11.49 18.82 -6.86
CA ASP A 92 10.58 19.37 -5.86
C ASP A 92 9.25 19.80 -6.49
N LEU A 93 8.18 19.81 -5.70
CA LEU A 93 6.84 20.11 -6.24
C LEU A 93 6.72 21.56 -6.74
N SER A 94 7.59 22.49 -6.30
CA SER A 94 7.61 23.85 -6.85
C SER A 94 8.13 23.85 -8.29
N ALA A 95 9.17 23.06 -8.59
CA ALA A 95 9.70 22.89 -9.93
C ALA A 95 8.71 22.18 -10.86
N ILE A 96 7.90 21.24 -10.32
CA ILE A 96 6.82 20.59 -11.07
C ILE A 96 5.74 21.60 -11.42
N LEU A 97 5.18 22.30 -10.43
CA LEU A 97 4.13 23.31 -10.66
C LEU A 97 4.57 24.41 -11.62
N GLY A 98 5.84 24.83 -11.56
CA GLY A 98 6.36 25.89 -12.41
C GLY A 98 6.65 25.47 -13.87
N GLN A 99 6.94 24.20 -14.13
CA GLN A 99 7.32 23.71 -15.46
C GLN A 99 6.19 22.95 -16.15
N ASP A 100 5.48 22.13 -15.39
CA ASP A 100 4.47 21.19 -15.91
C ASP A 100 3.04 21.67 -15.62
N GLY A 101 2.89 22.63 -14.70
CA GLY A 101 1.59 23.11 -14.22
C GLY A 101 0.99 22.22 -13.11
N PRO A 102 -0.30 22.43 -12.76
CA PRO A 102 -0.95 21.62 -11.74
C PRO A 102 -1.07 20.15 -12.18
N PRO A 103 -0.73 19.18 -11.32
CA PRO A 103 -0.85 17.76 -11.63
C PRO A 103 -2.32 17.31 -11.81
N THR A 104 -2.53 16.02 -12.09
CA THR A 104 -3.90 15.46 -12.08
C THR A 104 -4.50 15.58 -10.67
N ILE A 105 -5.83 15.57 -10.56
CA ILE A 105 -6.49 15.62 -9.25
C ILE A 105 -6.11 14.40 -8.41
N ALA A 106 -6.00 13.22 -9.05
CA ALA A 106 -5.59 11.98 -8.40
C ALA A 106 -4.17 12.10 -7.83
N ASP A 107 -3.21 12.57 -8.64
CA ASP A 107 -1.83 12.78 -8.19
C ASP A 107 -1.75 13.83 -7.06
N ALA A 108 -2.49 14.94 -7.18
CA ALA A 108 -2.54 15.96 -6.14
C ALA A 108 -3.03 15.39 -4.79
N VAL A 109 -4.06 14.54 -4.83
CA VAL A 109 -4.59 13.85 -3.65
C VAL A 109 -3.59 12.86 -3.09
N ASP A 110 -2.98 12.02 -3.94
CA ASP A 110 -2.00 11.02 -3.53
C ASP A 110 -0.75 11.65 -2.89
N TRP A 111 -0.14 12.64 -3.55
CA TRP A 111 1.05 13.34 -3.05
C TRP A 111 0.78 14.02 -1.71
N THR A 112 -0.43 14.58 -1.56
CA THR A 112 -0.86 15.20 -0.30
C THR A 112 -1.11 14.15 0.79
N ALA A 113 -1.66 12.97 0.44
CA ALA A 113 -1.86 11.88 1.38
C ALA A 113 -0.54 11.31 1.90
N GLN A 114 0.45 11.11 1.01
CA GLN A 114 1.81 10.72 1.39
C GLN A 114 2.46 11.76 2.33
N THR A 115 2.25 13.05 2.04
CA THR A 115 2.73 14.15 2.89
C THR A 115 2.06 14.15 4.27
N ALA A 116 0.74 13.93 4.32
CA ALA A 116 0.00 13.84 5.57
C ALA A 116 0.47 12.65 6.45
N ASP A 117 0.82 11.53 5.83
CA ASP A 117 1.39 10.36 6.52
C ASP A 117 2.75 10.68 7.17
N ALA A 118 3.63 11.37 6.43
CA ALA A 118 4.91 11.85 6.96
C ALA A 118 4.74 12.88 8.09
N LEU A 119 3.77 13.80 7.97
CA LEU A 119 3.44 14.73 9.05
C LEU A 119 2.89 14.02 10.28
N ALA A 120 2.07 12.98 10.12
CA ALA A 120 1.55 12.19 11.23
C ALA A 120 2.68 11.53 12.04
N ALA A 121 3.66 10.92 11.35
CA ALA A 121 4.84 10.34 11.99
C ALA A 121 5.66 11.39 12.76
N ALA A 122 5.86 12.57 12.16
CA ALA A 122 6.58 13.67 12.80
C ALA A 122 5.84 14.23 14.03
N HIS A 123 4.53 14.46 13.91
CA HIS A 123 3.69 14.97 15.01
C HIS A 123 3.64 13.99 16.17
N ALA A 124 3.58 12.68 15.91
CA ALA A 124 3.64 11.63 16.94
C ALA A 124 4.96 11.63 17.71
N ALA A 125 6.07 12.02 17.05
CA ALA A 125 7.37 12.22 17.67
C ALA A 125 7.56 13.62 18.30
N GLY A 126 6.51 14.46 18.32
CA GLY A 126 6.56 15.81 18.88
C GLY A 126 7.27 16.85 18.00
N VAL A 127 7.49 16.54 16.72
CA VAL A 127 8.15 17.43 15.75
C VAL A 127 7.11 18.11 14.87
N ILE A 128 7.13 19.44 14.80
CA ILE A 128 6.26 20.25 13.93
C ILE A 128 7.11 20.82 12.79
N HIS A 129 6.63 20.72 11.55
CA HIS A 129 7.38 21.11 10.35
C HIS A 129 7.55 22.64 10.22
N ARG A 130 6.47 23.40 10.39
CA ARG A 130 6.37 24.88 10.41
C ARG A 130 6.61 25.64 9.10
N ASP A 131 7.24 25.06 8.08
CA ASP A 131 7.49 25.74 6.80
C ASP A 131 7.04 24.89 5.60
N LEU A 132 5.87 24.26 5.68
CA LEU A 132 5.42 23.33 4.64
C LEU A 132 5.02 24.11 3.37
N LYS A 133 5.65 23.77 2.24
CA LYS A 133 5.44 24.38 0.92
C LYS A 133 5.97 23.46 -0.19
N PRO A 134 5.60 23.67 -1.47
CA PRO A 134 6.00 22.79 -2.57
C PRO A 134 7.51 22.57 -2.70
N ALA A 135 8.34 23.60 -2.44
CA ALA A 135 9.79 23.50 -2.51
C ALA A 135 10.41 22.58 -1.43
N ASN A 136 9.65 22.24 -0.39
CA ASN A 136 10.09 21.37 0.71
C ASN A 136 9.56 19.93 0.54
N LEU A 137 8.96 19.60 -0.60
CA LEU A 137 8.47 18.26 -0.94
C LEU A 137 9.17 17.78 -2.21
N MET A 138 9.90 16.67 -2.14
CA MET A 138 10.59 16.06 -3.28
C MET A 138 9.77 14.89 -3.83
N LEU A 139 9.44 14.91 -5.12
CA LEU A 139 8.86 13.77 -5.82
C LEU A 139 9.99 12.95 -6.47
N THR A 140 10.09 11.68 -6.08
CA THR A 140 11.09 10.73 -6.60
C THR A 140 10.64 10.08 -7.92
N PRO A 141 11.56 9.52 -8.72
CA PRO A 141 11.20 8.83 -9.98
C PRO A 141 10.24 7.66 -9.84
N VAL A 142 10.17 7.06 -8.64
CA VAL A 142 9.27 5.94 -8.33
C VAL A 142 7.90 6.39 -7.81
N GLY A 143 7.59 7.69 -7.88
CA GLY A 143 6.29 8.25 -7.48
C GLY A 143 6.13 8.54 -5.97
N ALA A 144 7.19 8.35 -5.17
CA ALA A 144 7.14 8.63 -3.73
C ALA A 144 7.45 10.11 -3.42
N VAL A 145 6.70 10.71 -2.50
CA VAL A 145 6.92 12.06 -1.95
C VAL A 145 7.74 11.97 -0.66
N LYS A 146 8.80 12.78 -0.59
CA LYS A 146 9.61 12.94 0.62
C LYS A 146 9.57 14.38 1.12
N VAL A 147 9.21 14.53 2.40
CA VAL A 147 9.22 15.80 3.12
C VAL A 147 10.64 16.14 3.54
N LEU A 148 11.08 17.35 3.20
CA LEU A 148 12.38 17.91 3.54
C LEU A 148 12.27 18.82 4.77
N ASP A 149 13.37 19.04 5.50
CA ASP A 149 13.53 20.16 6.43
C ASP A 149 12.56 20.26 7.64
N PHE A 150 12.31 19.15 8.37
CA PHE A 150 11.57 19.20 9.63
C PHE A 150 12.25 20.07 10.71
N GLY A 151 11.49 20.99 11.33
CA GLY A 151 11.81 21.58 12.65
C GLY A 151 12.99 22.57 12.71
N ILE A 152 13.88 22.58 11.73
CA ILE A 152 15.10 23.42 11.72
C ILE A 152 14.77 24.92 11.49
N ALA A 153 13.54 25.22 11.05
CA ALA A 153 13.07 26.58 10.80
C ALA A 153 12.91 27.46 12.07
N ARG A 154 12.96 26.90 13.28
CA ARG A 154 12.90 27.68 14.53
C ARG A 154 14.10 28.61 14.70
N TYR A 155 15.20 28.33 13.97
CA TYR A 155 16.40 29.16 13.90
C TYR A 155 16.17 30.53 13.22
N ALA A 156 15.06 30.70 12.49
CA ALA A 156 14.80 31.90 11.70
C ALA A 156 13.90 32.95 12.39
N SER A 157 13.44 32.73 13.63
CA SER A 157 12.51 33.66 14.28
C SER A 157 13.24 34.70 15.15
N THR A 158 14.03 35.55 14.50
CA THR A 158 14.07 36.98 14.78
C THR A 158 14.56 37.68 13.52
N VAL A 159 13.92 38.79 13.18
CA VAL A 159 14.27 39.76 12.12
C VAL A 159 13.50 39.64 10.80
N THR A 160 12.56 40.56 10.69
CA THR A 160 12.07 41.26 9.50
C THR A 160 13.16 41.54 8.45
N GLN A 161 13.04 40.99 7.24
CA GLN A 161 13.60 41.65 6.04
C GLN A 161 12.70 41.42 4.82
N ALA A 162 11.92 42.47 4.54
CA ALA A 162 10.72 42.51 3.72
C ALA A 162 10.92 42.38 2.19
N SER A 163 11.93 41.66 1.68
CA SER A 163 12.22 41.68 0.23
C SER A 163 12.33 40.34 -0.49
N ARG A 164 12.27 39.20 0.20
CA ARG A 164 12.20 37.86 -0.43
C ARG A 164 11.22 36.89 0.24
N ILE A 165 10.37 37.40 1.15
CA ILE A 165 9.53 36.60 2.06
C ILE A 165 8.11 36.36 1.49
N SER A 166 7.75 36.92 0.33
CA SER A 166 6.40 36.77 -0.25
C SER A 166 5.99 35.31 -0.49
N GLY A 167 6.92 34.44 -0.90
CA GLY A 167 6.62 33.03 -1.21
C GLY A 167 6.28 32.16 0.00
N THR A 168 6.83 32.46 1.20
CA THR A 168 6.52 31.68 2.41
C THR A 168 5.19 32.12 3.04
N PHE A 169 4.82 33.39 2.90
CA PHE A 169 3.57 33.90 3.47
C PHE A 169 2.33 33.23 2.87
N ALA A 170 2.40 32.79 1.61
CA ALA A 170 1.28 32.15 0.92
C ALA A 170 0.80 30.82 1.54
N TYR A 171 1.62 30.21 2.41
CA TYR A 171 1.29 28.96 3.12
C TYR A 171 1.25 29.14 4.64
N MET A 172 1.48 30.36 5.13
CA MET A 172 1.66 30.60 6.56
C MET A 172 0.31 30.57 7.31
N PRO A 173 0.20 29.80 8.42
CA PRO A 173 -1.05 29.74 9.18
C PRO A 173 -1.38 31.03 9.94
N PRO A 174 -2.68 31.35 10.16
CA PRO A 174 -3.15 32.59 10.80
C PRO A 174 -2.52 32.85 12.18
N GLU A 175 -2.41 31.83 13.01
CA GLU A 175 -1.86 31.91 14.37
C GLU A 175 -0.40 32.37 14.43
N ARG A 176 0.38 32.14 13.35
CA ARG A 176 1.77 32.62 13.26
C ARG A 176 1.86 34.13 13.09
N PHE A 177 0.92 34.74 12.38
CA PHE A 177 0.86 36.21 12.26
C PHE A 177 0.44 36.87 13.58
N LEU A 178 -0.30 36.14 14.42
CA LEU A 178 -0.74 36.60 15.74
C LEU A 178 0.27 36.33 16.86
N GLY A 179 1.42 35.72 16.55
CA GLY A 179 2.44 35.36 17.55
C GLY A 179 1.99 34.31 18.56
N LYS A 180 0.92 33.56 18.27
CA LYS A 180 0.44 32.47 19.14
C LYS A 180 1.36 31.26 18.99
N VAL A 181 1.56 30.52 20.08
CA VAL A 181 2.26 29.22 20.04
C VAL A 181 1.32 28.22 19.40
N GLY A 182 1.64 27.78 18.17
CA GLY A 182 0.85 26.78 17.43
C GLY A 182 1.32 25.34 17.67
N ASP A 183 0.44 24.39 17.36
CA ASP A 183 0.70 22.94 17.36
C ASP A 183 0.74 22.38 15.92
N GLY A 184 0.64 21.05 15.77
CA GLY A 184 0.66 20.38 14.46
C GLY A 184 -0.45 20.84 13.49
N ARG A 185 -1.53 21.46 13.97
CA ARG A 185 -2.62 21.97 13.11
C ARG A 185 -2.21 23.18 12.29
N GLY A 186 -1.11 23.84 12.65
CA GLY A 186 -0.47 24.83 11.79
C GLY A 186 0.10 24.21 10.51
N ASP A 187 0.69 23.00 10.60
CA ASP A 187 1.18 22.28 9.41
C ASP A 187 0.02 21.83 8.52
N LEU A 188 -1.13 21.47 9.12
CA LEU A 188 -2.34 21.10 8.37
C LEU A 188 -2.90 22.26 7.56
N TYR A 189 -2.86 23.48 8.10
CA TYR A 189 -3.23 24.67 7.34
C TYR A 189 -2.30 24.87 6.13
N SER A 190 -1.00 24.78 6.34
CA SER A 190 -0.02 24.87 5.24
C SER A 190 -0.22 23.75 4.21
N LEU A 191 -0.59 22.54 4.64
CA LEU A 191 -0.95 21.43 3.77
C LEU A 191 -2.21 21.74 2.96
N GLY A 192 -3.20 22.43 3.55
CA GLY A 192 -4.38 22.95 2.85
C GLY A 192 -4.01 23.96 1.76
N CYS A 193 -3.11 24.90 2.04
CA CYS A 193 -2.61 25.84 1.03
C CYS A 193 -1.88 25.10 -0.11
N LEU A 194 -1.09 24.08 0.23
CA LEU A 194 -0.36 23.26 -0.72
C LEU A 194 -1.31 22.46 -1.62
N LEU A 195 -2.28 21.75 -1.04
CA LEU A 195 -3.28 20.98 -1.77
C LEU A 195 -4.11 21.89 -2.69
N TYR A 196 -4.51 23.06 -2.21
CA TYR A 196 -5.19 24.06 -3.04
C TYR A 196 -4.38 24.40 -4.30
N GLN A 197 -3.08 24.61 -4.15
CA GLN A 197 -2.21 24.96 -5.26
C GLN A 197 -1.92 23.78 -6.19
N LEU A 198 -1.75 22.58 -5.66
CA LEU A 198 -1.65 21.38 -6.49
C LEU A 198 -2.92 21.18 -7.34
N LEU A 199 -4.09 21.49 -6.78
CA LEU A 199 -5.34 21.39 -7.51
C LEU A 199 -5.49 22.50 -8.55
N THR A 200 -5.20 23.75 -8.23
CA THR A 200 -5.59 24.90 -9.06
C THR A 200 -4.45 25.57 -9.82
N GLY A 201 -3.20 25.25 -9.48
CA GLY A 201 -2.01 25.97 -9.95
C GLY A 201 -1.77 27.32 -9.25
N ALA A 202 -2.69 27.79 -8.42
CA ALA A 202 -2.62 29.07 -7.71
C ALA A 202 -2.77 28.88 -6.19
N VAL A 203 -2.22 29.77 -5.39
CA VAL A 203 -2.40 29.74 -3.92
C VAL A 203 -3.80 30.27 -3.53
N PRO A 204 -4.38 29.87 -2.37
CA PRO A 204 -5.77 30.16 -2.01
C PRO A 204 -6.13 31.66 -2.01
N PHE A 205 -5.16 32.52 -1.73
CA PHE A 205 -5.37 33.96 -1.58
C PHE A 205 -4.74 34.80 -2.69
N GLY A 206 -4.23 34.14 -3.73
CA GLY A 206 -3.55 34.78 -4.87
C GLY A 206 -2.21 35.41 -4.50
N ASP A 207 -1.61 36.05 -5.51
CA ASP A 207 -0.36 36.81 -5.36
C ASP A 207 -0.71 38.29 -5.16
N VAL A 208 -0.80 38.71 -3.89
CA VAL A 208 -1.11 40.08 -3.46
C VAL A 208 0.00 40.61 -2.56
N GLU A 209 0.03 41.92 -2.33
CA GLU A 209 1.03 42.52 -1.45
C GLU A 209 1.03 41.86 -0.05
N PRO A 210 2.20 41.73 0.62
CA PRO A 210 2.33 40.93 1.84
C PRO A 210 1.35 41.29 2.97
N ALA A 211 1.03 42.57 3.14
CA ALA A 211 0.07 43.02 4.14
C ALA A 211 -1.38 42.56 3.80
N ALA A 212 -1.76 42.63 2.52
CA ALA A 212 -3.05 42.14 2.05
C ALA A 212 -3.15 40.61 2.15
N LEU A 213 -2.05 39.90 1.85
CA LEU A 213 -1.97 38.45 1.97
C LEU A 213 -2.11 38.01 3.44
N MET A 214 -1.45 38.70 4.36
CA MET A 214 -1.61 38.48 5.80
C MET A 214 -3.07 38.68 6.23
N CYS A 215 -3.71 39.80 5.84
CA CYS A 215 -5.13 40.03 6.14
C CYS A 215 -6.02 38.93 5.55
N ALA A 216 -5.73 38.46 4.34
CA ALA A 216 -6.48 37.37 3.71
C ALA A 216 -6.34 36.06 4.50
N HIS A 217 -5.13 35.69 4.92
CA HIS A 217 -4.91 34.52 5.78
C HIS A 217 -5.69 34.64 7.09
N LEU A 218 -5.72 35.83 7.71
CA LEU A 218 -6.40 36.07 8.99
C LEU A 218 -7.94 36.10 8.89
N GLN A 219 -8.51 36.61 7.79
CA GLN A 219 -9.92 37.04 7.79
C GLN A 219 -10.73 36.58 6.57
N ARG A 220 -10.10 36.30 5.43
CA ARG A 220 -10.84 36.01 4.20
C ARG A 220 -11.08 34.52 4.04
N ASP A 221 -12.31 34.12 3.80
CA ASP A 221 -12.63 32.74 3.45
C ASP A 221 -12.08 32.41 2.06
N PRO A 222 -11.37 31.28 1.91
CA PRO A 222 -10.86 30.85 0.61
C PRO A 222 -12.01 30.41 -0.31
N GLU A 223 -11.91 30.73 -1.60
CA GLU A 223 -12.83 30.21 -2.60
C GLU A 223 -12.60 28.71 -2.78
N PRO A 224 -13.64 27.85 -2.89
CA PRO A 224 -13.44 26.42 -3.12
C PRO A 224 -12.58 26.15 -4.37
N PRO A 225 -11.63 25.20 -4.35
CA PRO A 225 -10.82 24.86 -5.53
C PRO A 225 -11.63 24.59 -6.81
N SER A 226 -12.83 24.00 -6.70
CA SER A 226 -13.72 23.74 -7.82
C SER A 226 -14.16 24.99 -8.60
N THR A 227 -14.10 26.19 -7.99
CA THR A 227 -14.40 27.45 -8.70
C THR A 227 -13.33 27.80 -9.73
N ARG A 228 -12.10 27.30 -9.56
CA ARG A 228 -10.95 27.53 -10.45
C ARG A 228 -10.67 26.35 -11.36
N ARG A 229 -10.87 25.13 -10.87
CA ARG A 229 -10.69 23.90 -11.66
C ARG A 229 -11.97 23.06 -11.65
N PRO A 230 -12.74 23.09 -12.74
CA PRO A 230 -13.85 22.16 -12.93
C PRO A 230 -13.36 20.71 -12.79
N GLY A 231 -14.16 19.87 -12.13
CA GLY A 231 -13.83 18.46 -11.88
C GLY A 231 -13.23 18.16 -10.50
N VAL A 232 -12.90 19.18 -9.69
CA VAL A 232 -12.57 18.97 -8.27
C VAL A 232 -13.83 18.51 -7.50
N PRO A 233 -13.79 17.38 -6.78
CA PRO A 233 -14.94 16.91 -6.00
C PRO A 233 -15.32 17.86 -4.87
N ALA A 234 -16.62 17.97 -4.58
CA ALA A 234 -17.12 18.76 -3.45
C ALA A 234 -16.59 18.28 -2.08
N ALA A 235 -16.24 17.00 -1.97
CA ALA A 235 -15.64 16.47 -0.75
C ALA A 235 -14.17 16.91 -0.59
N LEU A 236 -13.46 17.11 -1.71
CA LEU A 236 -12.11 17.67 -1.73
C LEU A 236 -12.13 19.18 -1.47
N ASP A 237 -13.12 19.90 -2.00
CA ASP A 237 -13.39 21.29 -1.61
C ASP A 237 -13.57 21.41 -0.09
N ARG A 238 -14.48 20.61 0.49
CA ARG A 238 -14.73 20.60 1.93
C ARG A 238 -13.46 20.36 2.73
N LEU A 239 -12.66 19.36 2.36
CA LEU A 239 -11.40 19.09 3.06
C LEU A 239 -10.42 20.27 2.97
N VAL A 240 -10.27 20.87 1.79
CA VAL A 240 -9.40 22.05 1.62
C VAL A 240 -9.89 23.23 2.48
N LEU A 241 -11.21 23.47 2.52
CA LEU A 241 -11.79 24.53 3.34
C LEU A 241 -11.63 24.25 4.85
N ASP A 242 -11.83 23.00 5.29
CA ASP A 242 -11.62 22.59 6.69
C ASP A 242 -10.15 22.80 7.11
N LEU A 243 -9.19 22.42 6.26
CA LEU A 243 -7.77 22.65 6.51
C LEU A 243 -7.43 24.15 6.61
N LEU A 244 -8.10 24.98 5.80
CA LEU A 244 -7.91 26.43 5.74
C LEU A 244 -8.77 27.22 6.74
N ALA A 245 -9.44 26.53 7.68
CA ALA A 245 -10.19 27.17 8.75
C ALA A 245 -9.27 28.07 9.59
N LYS A 246 -9.80 29.24 9.97
CA LYS A 246 -9.02 30.30 10.63
C LYS A 246 -8.67 29.91 12.05
N ASP A 247 -9.65 29.39 12.77
CA ASP A 247 -9.44 28.80 14.09
C ASP A 247 -8.81 27.39 13.94
N PRO A 248 -7.69 27.10 14.61
CA PRO A 248 -7.12 25.75 14.65
C PRO A 248 -8.08 24.68 15.17
N ASP A 249 -9.04 25.00 16.03
CA ASP A 249 -10.01 24.04 16.58
C ASP A 249 -11.05 23.58 15.53
N ASP A 250 -11.26 24.37 14.48
CA ASP A 250 -12.16 24.04 13.36
C ASP A 250 -11.48 23.19 12.27
N ARG A 251 -10.17 22.96 12.38
CA ARG A 251 -9.40 22.13 11.45
C ARG A 251 -9.50 20.65 11.84
N PRO A 252 -9.19 19.72 10.92
CA PRO A 252 -8.93 18.32 11.28
C PRO A 252 -7.93 18.23 12.44
N ALA A 253 -8.22 17.37 13.41
CA ALA A 253 -7.46 17.32 14.66
C ALA A 253 -6.04 16.78 14.47
N THR A 254 -5.84 15.88 13.49
CA THR A 254 -4.56 15.20 13.25
C THR A 254 -4.27 15.01 11.77
N ALA A 255 -2.98 14.88 11.44
CA ALA A 255 -2.54 14.55 10.08
C ALA A 255 -3.03 13.16 9.62
N VAL A 256 -3.23 12.22 10.57
CA VAL A 256 -3.85 10.90 10.32
C VAL A 256 -5.27 11.07 9.76
N GLN A 257 -6.08 11.92 10.37
CA GLN A 257 -7.45 12.19 9.90
C GLN A 257 -7.44 12.76 8.47
N VAL A 258 -6.48 13.63 8.15
CA VAL A 258 -6.34 14.22 6.82
C VAL A 258 -5.92 13.17 5.79
N ARG A 259 -4.93 12.34 6.11
CA ARG A 259 -4.47 11.22 5.28
C ARG A 259 -5.62 10.27 4.96
N ASP A 260 -6.39 9.88 5.97
CA ASP A 260 -7.49 8.92 5.81
C ASP A 260 -8.63 9.53 4.99
N ARG A 261 -8.95 10.82 5.20
CA ARG A 261 -9.90 11.56 4.36
C ARG A 261 -9.42 11.64 2.90
N LEU A 262 -8.14 11.88 2.64
CA LEU A 262 -7.59 11.93 1.28
C LEU A 262 -7.61 10.55 0.61
N ARG A 263 -7.15 9.51 1.30
CA ARG A 263 -7.17 8.12 0.78
C ARG A 263 -8.59 7.66 0.49
N ALA A 264 -9.57 8.05 1.32
CA ALA A 264 -10.98 7.80 1.08
C ALA A 264 -11.52 8.51 -0.17
N LEU A 265 -10.91 9.63 -0.60
CA LEU A 265 -11.28 10.31 -1.85
C LEU A 265 -10.66 9.63 -3.07
N THR A 266 -9.46 9.06 -2.93
CA THR A 266 -8.79 8.29 -3.98
C THR A 266 -9.50 6.96 -4.26
N THR A 267 -10.11 6.35 -3.24
CA THR A 267 -10.98 5.18 -3.40
C THR A 267 -12.40 5.53 -3.88
N ALA A 268 -12.78 6.81 -3.90
CA ALA A 268 -14.15 7.28 -4.14
C ALA A 268 -14.37 8.19 -5.36
N GLN A 269 -13.51 8.18 -6.40
CA GLN A 269 -13.74 9.00 -7.60
C GLN A 269 -13.64 8.21 -8.94
N PRO A 270 -14.77 8.02 -9.67
CA PRO A 270 -14.79 7.70 -11.10
C PRO A 270 -14.89 8.96 -11.99
N ALA A 271 -14.54 8.79 -13.27
CA ALA A 271 -14.48 9.77 -14.34
C ALA A 271 -15.81 10.49 -14.69
N HIS A 272 -15.70 11.64 -15.35
CA HIS A 272 -16.70 12.71 -15.53
C HIS A 272 -18.12 12.35 -16.03
N HIS A 273 -19.08 12.99 -15.35
CA HIS A 273 -20.41 13.47 -15.74
C HIS A 273 -21.49 12.45 -16.18
N SER A 274 -22.21 11.92 -15.20
CA SER A 274 -23.67 12.04 -15.04
C SER A 274 -23.99 11.68 -13.59
N GLU A 275 -24.99 12.33 -12.98
CA GLU A 275 -25.46 12.14 -11.59
C GLU A 275 -25.04 10.80 -10.93
N VAL A 276 -24.16 10.83 -9.92
CA VAL A 276 -23.69 9.58 -9.29
C VAL A 276 -24.35 9.41 -7.92
N GLN A 277 -25.40 8.60 -7.96
CA GLN A 277 -25.88 7.78 -6.84
C GLN A 277 -24.71 6.99 -6.20
N PRO A 278 -24.81 6.58 -4.91
CA PRO A 278 -23.84 5.67 -4.28
C PRO A 278 -23.51 4.48 -5.21
N PRO A 279 -22.27 3.89 -5.14
CA PRO A 279 -21.89 2.77 -6.00
C PRO A 279 -22.98 1.73 -5.96
N GLN A 280 -23.69 1.59 -7.07
CA GLN A 280 -24.75 0.61 -7.19
C GLN A 280 -24.05 -0.75 -7.07
N PRO A 281 -24.51 -1.64 -6.17
CA PRO A 281 -24.04 -3.01 -6.20
C PRO A 281 -24.26 -3.54 -7.62
N TRP A 282 -23.17 -3.92 -8.28
CA TRP A 282 -23.20 -4.45 -9.63
C TRP A 282 -23.06 -5.96 -9.58
N CYS A 283 -23.67 -6.63 -10.56
CA CYS A 283 -23.41 -8.02 -10.84
C CYS A 283 -22.98 -8.14 -12.30
N PHE A 284 -22.03 -9.03 -12.57
CA PHE A 284 -21.59 -9.37 -13.91
C PHE A 284 -21.90 -10.83 -14.16
N LEU A 285 -22.67 -11.12 -15.21
CA LEU A 285 -23.04 -12.48 -15.57
C LEU A 285 -22.01 -13.04 -16.55
N THR A 286 -21.20 -13.98 -16.07
CA THR A 286 -20.38 -14.85 -16.91
C THR A 286 -21.25 -15.88 -17.64
N GLY A 287 -20.70 -16.51 -18.68
CA GLY A 287 -21.40 -17.55 -19.44
C GLY A 287 -21.57 -18.87 -18.68
N ASP A 288 -20.81 -19.08 -17.61
CA ASP A 288 -20.86 -20.26 -16.73
C ASP A 288 -20.33 -19.90 -15.31
N LYS A 289 -20.14 -20.88 -14.44
CA LYS A 289 -19.73 -20.72 -13.03
C LYS A 289 -18.39 -19.98 -12.89
N VAL A 290 -18.32 -19.11 -11.87
CA VAL A 290 -17.09 -18.49 -11.39
C VAL A 290 -16.64 -19.22 -10.14
N CYS A 291 -15.61 -20.06 -10.27
CA CYS A 291 -15.02 -20.78 -9.14
C CYS A 291 -13.71 -20.14 -8.65
N SER A 292 -13.14 -19.21 -9.41
CA SER A 292 -11.95 -18.45 -9.02
C SER A 292 -12.26 -17.41 -7.94
N SER A 293 -11.35 -17.18 -7.01
CA SER A 293 -11.37 -15.95 -6.20
C SER A 293 -10.97 -14.75 -7.07
N PRO A 294 -11.62 -13.59 -6.93
CA PRO A 294 -11.28 -12.40 -7.70
C PRO A 294 -9.95 -11.81 -7.23
N ALA A 295 -9.15 -11.32 -8.18
CA ALA A 295 -8.00 -10.47 -7.90
C ALA A 295 -8.34 -9.02 -8.26
N VAL A 296 -7.97 -8.06 -7.41
CA VAL A 296 -8.23 -6.64 -7.65
C VAL A 296 -6.91 -5.89 -7.73
N ALA A 297 -6.67 -5.19 -8.84
CA ALA A 297 -5.53 -4.31 -9.03
C ALA A 297 -5.94 -3.12 -9.90
N ASP A 298 -5.46 -1.92 -9.56
CA ASP A 298 -5.64 -0.69 -10.36
C ASP A 298 -7.10 -0.44 -10.80
N GLY A 299 -8.04 -0.60 -9.87
CA GLY A 299 -9.47 -0.39 -10.14
C GLY A 299 -10.09 -1.41 -11.11
N THR A 300 -9.47 -2.57 -11.25
CA THR A 300 -9.93 -3.66 -12.12
C THR A 300 -10.05 -4.95 -11.32
N VAL A 301 -11.17 -5.64 -11.48
CA VAL A 301 -11.44 -6.98 -10.92
C VAL A 301 -11.16 -8.02 -12.01
N TYR A 302 -10.31 -8.99 -11.71
CA TYR A 302 -9.98 -10.10 -12.58
C TYR A 302 -10.57 -11.40 -12.04
N ILE A 303 -11.21 -12.19 -12.91
CA ILE A 303 -11.82 -13.49 -12.56
C ILE A 303 -11.64 -14.51 -13.68
N GLY A 304 -11.56 -15.79 -13.31
CA GLY A 304 -11.68 -16.93 -14.20
C GLY A 304 -13.10 -17.52 -14.16
N SER A 305 -13.54 -18.09 -15.28
CA SER A 305 -14.87 -18.68 -15.42
C SER A 305 -14.82 -20.00 -16.18
N TRP A 306 -15.81 -20.86 -15.91
CA TRP A 306 -16.03 -22.13 -16.60
C TRP A 306 -16.50 -21.96 -18.05
N ASP A 307 -16.86 -20.74 -18.47
CA ASP A 307 -17.14 -20.44 -19.88
C ASP A 307 -15.88 -20.28 -20.76
N HIS A 308 -14.75 -20.79 -20.25
CA HIS A 308 -13.43 -20.75 -20.84
C HIS A 308 -12.79 -19.37 -20.89
N LYS A 309 -13.24 -18.39 -20.08
CA LYS A 309 -12.70 -17.03 -20.13
C LYS A 309 -12.07 -16.54 -18.84
N VAL A 310 -11.12 -15.63 -19.03
CA VAL A 310 -10.61 -14.71 -18.03
C VAL A 310 -11.24 -13.35 -18.31
N TYR A 311 -11.87 -12.76 -17.30
CA TYR A 311 -12.52 -11.46 -17.42
C TYR A 311 -11.73 -10.41 -16.65
N ALA A 312 -11.73 -9.19 -17.18
CA ALA A 312 -11.40 -7.99 -16.44
C ALA A 312 -12.61 -7.05 -16.42
N LEU A 313 -13.05 -6.70 -15.22
CA LEU A 313 -14.20 -5.85 -14.97
C LEU A 313 -13.73 -4.57 -14.30
N ASP A 314 -14.38 -3.47 -14.63
CA ASP A 314 -14.21 -2.25 -13.85
C ASP A 314 -14.72 -2.45 -12.42
N ALA A 315 -13.86 -2.18 -11.43
CA ALA A 315 -14.21 -2.45 -10.04
C ALA A 315 -15.37 -1.58 -9.53
N ALA A 316 -15.54 -0.38 -10.08
CA ALA A 316 -16.59 0.54 -9.65
C ALA A 316 -17.94 0.22 -10.32
N THR A 317 -17.94 -0.21 -11.58
CA THR A 317 -19.18 -0.35 -12.36
C THR A 317 -19.56 -1.79 -12.73
N GLY A 318 -18.63 -2.74 -12.59
CA GLY A 318 -18.80 -4.13 -13.05
C GLY A 318 -18.77 -4.29 -14.57
N THR A 319 -18.52 -3.21 -15.32
CA THR A 319 -18.49 -3.27 -16.79
C THR A 319 -17.25 -4.02 -17.25
N GLN A 320 -17.42 -4.96 -18.19
CA GLN A 320 -16.31 -5.68 -18.79
C GLN A 320 -15.38 -4.71 -19.54
N LYS A 321 -14.11 -4.64 -19.09
CA LYS A 321 -13.02 -3.97 -19.80
C LYS A 321 -12.52 -4.84 -20.95
N TRP A 322 -12.25 -6.11 -20.65
CA TRP A 322 -11.86 -7.11 -21.64
C TRP A 322 -12.22 -8.52 -21.17
N ALA A 323 -12.21 -9.47 -22.11
CA ALA A 323 -12.26 -10.90 -21.81
C ALA A 323 -11.26 -11.63 -22.71
N HIS A 324 -10.52 -12.58 -22.15
CA HIS A 324 -9.60 -13.45 -22.86
C HIS A 324 -10.16 -14.88 -22.87
N THR A 325 -10.26 -15.50 -24.04
CA THR A 325 -10.76 -16.87 -24.17
C THR A 325 -9.60 -17.85 -24.17
N THR A 326 -9.64 -18.82 -23.25
CA THR A 326 -8.77 -20.00 -23.21
C THR A 326 -9.46 -21.20 -23.86
N ASP A 327 -8.77 -22.33 -24.04
CA ASP A 327 -9.36 -23.53 -24.65
C ASP A 327 -10.03 -24.45 -23.61
N GLY A 328 -9.99 -24.07 -22.32
CA GLY A 328 -10.40 -24.90 -21.18
C GLY A 328 -11.06 -24.07 -20.08
N LEU A 329 -11.63 -24.73 -19.07
CA LEU A 329 -12.26 -24.05 -17.93
C LEU A 329 -11.20 -23.28 -17.13
N VAL A 330 -11.57 -22.16 -16.51
CA VAL A 330 -10.65 -21.36 -15.68
C VAL A 330 -11.10 -21.35 -14.22
N ASP A 331 -10.62 -22.31 -13.44
CA ASP A 331 -10.83 -22.35 -11.96
C ASP A 331 -9.80 -21.54 -11.19
N SER A 332 -8.60 -21.43 -11.77
CA SER A 332 -7.47 -20.72 -11.17
C SER A 332 -7.88 -19.32 -10.75
N SER A 333 -7.54 -18.93 -9.53
CA SER A 333 -7.61 -17.52 -9.14
C SER A 333 -6.48 -16.77 -9.85
N PRO A 334 -6.72 -15.57 -10.41
CA PRO A 334 -5.65 -14.80 -11.05
C PRO A 334 -4.65 -14.27 -10.02
N ALA A 335 -3.38 -14.18 -10.40
CA ALA A 335 -2.39 -13.37 -9.68
C ALA A 335 -1.97 -12.19 -10.55
N VAL A 336 -1.97 -10.98 -9.99
CA VAL A 336 -1.61 -9.75 -10.72
C VAL A 336 -0.31 -9.19 -10.17
N ALA A 337 0.70 -9.04 -11.03
CA ALA A 337 1.97 -8.42 -10.70
C ALA A 337 2.52 -7.67 -11.91
N ASP A 338 3.10 -6.49 -11.69
CA ASP A 338 3.77 -5.67 -12.71
C ASP A 338 2.95 -5.50 -14.00
N GLY A 339 1.65 -5.20 -13.86
CA GLY A 339 0.74 -5.01 -15.00
C GLY A 339 0.47 -6.29 -15.82
N THR A 340 0.65 -7.47 -15.22
CA THR A 340 0.43 -8.77 -15.85
C THR A 340 -0.48 -9.64 -14.97
N VAL A 341 -1.47 -10.27 -15.60
CA VAL A 341 -2.36 -11.26 -14.97
C VAL A 341 -1.85 -12.65 -15.33
N TYR A 342 -1.51 -13.44 -14.31
CA TYR A 342 -1.10 -14.83 -14.43
C TYR A 342 -2.25 -15.74 -14.01
N ILE A 343 -2.55 -16.77 -14.80
CA ILE A 343 -3.69 -17.65 -14.52
C ILE A 343 -3.53 -19.02 -15.20
N GLY A 344 -3.95 -20.09 -14.52
CA GLY A 344 -4.01 -21.45 -15.08
C GLY A 344 -5.36 -21.77 -15.73
N SER A 345 -5.36 -22.66 -16.71
CA SER A 345 -6.59 -23.20 -17.33
C SER A 345 -6.53 -24.73 -17.45
N TYR A 346 -7.71 -25.38 -17.47
CA TYR A 346 -7.83 -26.82 -17.69
C TYR A 346 -7.48 -27.28 -19.11
N ASP A 347 -7.17 -26.35 -20.02
CA ASP A 347 -6.56 -26.70 -21.31
C ASP A 347 -5.08 -27.11 -21.22
N GLY A 348 -4.53 -27.15 -20.01
CA GLY A 348 -3.14 -27.51 -19.76
C GLY A 348 -2.18 -26.36 -20.06
N LYS A 349 -2.62 -25.11 -19.88
CA LYS A 349 -1.76 -23.94 -20.04
C LYS A 349 -1.78 -23.02 -18.83
N VAL A 350 -0.66 -22.32 -18.68
CA VAL A 350 -0.50 -21.14 -17.83
C VAL A 350 -0.41 -19.93 -18.75
N TYR A 351 -1.25 -18.93 -18.50
CA TYR A 351 -1.33 -17.72 -19.31
C TYR A 351 -0.73 -16.53 -18.56
N ALA A 352 -0.04 -15.66 -19.28
CA ALA A 352 0.24 -14.30 -18.85
C ALA A 352 -0.44 -13.32 -19.80
N LEU A 353 -1.33 -12.51 -19.25
CA LEU A 353 -2.13 -11.54 -19.98
C LEU A 353 -1.74 -10.13 -19.55
N ASP A 354 -1.70 -9.20 -20.48
CA ASP A 354 -1.58 -7.79 -20.16
C ASP A 354 -2.79 -7.31 -19.35
N ALA A 355 -2.54 -6.73 -18.17
CA ALA A 355 -3.61 -6.38 -17.24
C ALA A 355 -4.56 -5.29 -17.78
N GLY A 356 -4.06 -4.39 -18.63
CA GLY A 356 -4.85 -3.31 -19.21
C GLY A 356 -5.68 -3.75 -20.42
N THR A 357 -5.18 -4.71 -21.20
CA THR A 357 -5.76 -5.04 -22.52
C THR A 357 -6.28 -6.48 -22.65
N GLY A 358 -5.90 -7.39 -21.76
CA GLY A 358 -6.21 -8.82 -21.86
C GLY A 358 -5.45 -9.54 -22.98
N THR A 359 -4.47 -8.87 -23.60
CA THR A 359 -3.66 -9.45 -24.67
C THR A 359 -2.69 -10.47 -24.08
N GLN A 360 -2.58 -11.63 -24.72
CA GLN A 360 -1.64 -12.67 -24.28
C GLN A 360 -0.21 -12.20 -24.50
N LYS A 361 0.56 -12.06 -23.41
CA LYS A 361 2.01 -11.84 -23.45
C LYS A 361 2.72 -13.15 -23.77
N TRP A 362 2.36 -14.22 -23.05
CA TRP A 362 2.84 -15.57 -23.29
C TRP A 362 1.85 -16.62 -22.78
N ALA A 363 2.01 -17.86 -23.23
CA ALA A 363 1.36 -19.03 -22.66
C ALA A 363 2.38 -20.18 -22.57
N HIS A 364 2.36 -20.92 -21.46
CA HIS A 364 3.20 -22.09 -21.22
C HIS A 364 2.34 -23.35 -21.16
N THR A 365 2.73 -24.43 -21.84
CA THR A 365 1.96 -25.68 -21.88
C THR A 365 2.49 -26.68 -20.85
N THR A 366 1.62 -27.13 -19.94
CA THR A 366 1.88 -28.18 -18.95
C THR A 366 1.45 -29.56 -19.48
N GLY A 367 1.67 -30.63 -18.70
CA GLY A 367 1.30 -31.99 -19.11
C GLY A 367 -0.20 -32.32 -18.98
N ASP A 368 -0.93 -31.56 -18.17
CA ASP A 368 -2.36 -31.71 -17.87
C ASP A 368 -2.92 -30.36 -17.38
N GLY A 369 -4.23 -30.29 -17.13
CA GLY A 369 -4.94 -29.09 -16.69
C GLY A 369 -4.28 -28.37 -15.51
N VAL A 370 -4.52 -27.05 -15.45
CA VAL A 370 -3.97 -26.16 -14.43
C VAL A 370 -5.13 -25.51 -13.67
N GLY A 371 -5.65 -26.21 -12.66
CA GLY A 371 -6.64 -25.65 -11.73
C GLY A 371 -6.03 -24.88 -10.55
N SER A 372 -4.70 -24.97 -10.38
CA SER A 372 -3.94 -24.24 -9.36
C SER A 372 -3.94 -22.74 -9.63
N SER A 373 -4.04 -21.93 -8.57
CA SER A 373 -3.74 -20.50 -8.63
C SER A 373 -2.22 -20.28 -8.66
N PRO A 374 -1.68 -19.28 -9.38
CA PRO A 374 -0.26 -18.95 -9.38
C PRO A 374 0.16 -18.16 -8.14
N ALA A 375 1.41 -18.36 -7.71
CA ALA A 375 2.11 -17.47 -6.79
C ALA A 375 3.25 -16.77 -7.53
N VAL A 376 3.36 -15.45 -7.40
CA VAL A 376 4.38 -14.65 -8.10
C VAL A 376 5.34 -14.05 -7.08
N ALA A 377 6.63 -14.34 -7.22
CA ALA A 377 7.68 -13.77 -6.38
C ALA A 377 8.99 -13.64 -7.18
N ASP A 378 9.70 -12.53 -6.99
CA ASP A 378 11.02 -12.27 -7.57
C ASP A 378 11.10 -12.54 -9.09
N GLY A 379 10.09 -12.07 -9.83
CA GLY A 379 10.00 -12.27 -11.28
C GLY A 379 9.81 -13.73 -11.72
N THR A 380 9.26 -14.58 -10.85
CA THR A 380 8.97 -15.99 -11.12
C THR A 380 7.53 -16.32 -10.77
N VAL A 381 6.85 -17.05 -11.66
CA VAL A 381 5.49 -17.58 -11.46
C VAL A 381 5.63 -19.05 -11.06
N TYR A 382 5.14 -19.40 -9.89
CA TYR A 382 5.06 -20.77 -9.40
C TYR A 382 3.62 -21.25 -9.51
N ILE A 383 3.40 -22.43 -10.09
CA ILE A 383 2.04 -22.96 -10.28
C ILE A 383 2.04 -24.50 -10.36
N GLY A 384 1.06 -25.13 -9.71
CA GLY A 384 0.85 -26.58 -9.73
C GLY A 384 -0.01 -27.03 -10.91
N SER A 385 0.18 -28.27 -11.37
CA SER A 385 -0.65 -28.88 -12.42
C SER A 385 -1.18 -30.24 -11.99
N TYR A 386 -2.26 -30.68 -12.64
CA TYR A 386 -2.82 -32.02 -12.50
C TYR A 386 -1.88 -33.12 -13.01
N ASP A 387 -0.84 -32.78 -13.78
CA ASP A 387 0.18 -33.74 -14.23
C ASP A 387 1.16 -34.19 -13.14
N GLY A 388 0.96 -33.69 -11.91
CA GLY A 388 1.80 -33.98 -10.77
C GLY A 388 3.11 -33.21 -10.77
N LYS A 389 3.14 -32.03 -11.39
CA LYS A 389 4.30 -31.13 -11.33
C LYS A 389 3.94 -29.77 -10.78
N VAL A 390 4.94 -29.13 -10.20
CA VAL A 390 4.99 -27.68 -10.01
C VAL A 390 5.98 -27.09 -11.01
N TYR A 391 5.60 -25.97 -11.59
CA TYR A 391 6.37 -25.23 -12.58
C TYR A 391 6.82 -23.91 -11.97
N ALA A 392 8.09 -23.56 -12.19
CA ALA A 392 8.60 -22.21 -12.00
C ALA A 392 8.89 -21.60 -13.36
N LEU A 393 8.14 -20.57 -13.72
CA LEU A 393 8.20 -19.90 -15.01
C LEU A 393 8.75 -18.49 -14.82
N ASP A 394 9.58 -18.04 -15.74
CA ASP A 394 9.98 -16.65 -15.80
C ASP A 394 8.76 -15.75 -16.05
N ALA A 395 8.52 -14.78 -15.16
CA ALA A 395 7.31 -13.98 -15.19
C ALA A 395 7.18 -13.11 -16.45
N ALA A 396 8.31 -12.69 -17.03
CA ALA A 396 8.34 -11.87 -18.23
C ALA A 396 8.15 -12.68 -19.51
N THR A 397 8.70 -13.90 -19.57
CA THR A 397 8.82 -14.67 -20.82
C THR A 397 8.02 -15.97 -20.86
N GLY A 398 7.57 -16.49 -19.72
CA GLY A 398 6.91 -17.80 -19.61
C GLY A 398 7.85 -18.99 -19.80
N THR A 399 9.16 -18.74 -19.84
CA THR A 399 10.17 -19.80 -19.99
C THR A 399 10.29 -20.60 -18.70
N GLU A 400 10.34 -21.93 -18.81
CA GLU A 400 10.54 -22.79 -17.65
C GLU A 400 11.93 -22.56 -17.06
N LYS A 401 11.99 -22.11 -15.81
CA LYS A 401 13.21 -22.04 -15.01
C LYS A 401 13.54 -23.42 -14.45
N TRP A 402 12.54 -24.08 -13.88
CA TRP A 402 12.61 -25.45 -13.40
C TRP A 402 11.21 -26.05 -13.24
N THR A 403 11.16 -27.38 -13.16
CA THR A 403 9.97 -28.14 -12.75
C THR A 403 10.34 -29.16 -11.67
N HIS A 404 9.39 -29.47 -10.77
CA HIS A 404 9.53 -30.54 -9.79
C HIS A 404 8.35 -31.50 -9.90
N THR A 405 8.62 -32.80 -9.98
CA THR A 405 7.59 -33.85 -10.09
C THR A 405 7.29 -34.46 -8.72
N THR A 406 6.02 -34.43 -8.33
CA THR A 406 5.45 -35.10 -7.16
C THR A 406 4.83 -36.45 -7.56
N GLY A 407 4.21 -37.17 -6.62
CA GLY A 407 3.53 -38.44 -6.90
C GLY A 407 2.11 -38.30 -7.44
N GLY A 408 1.58 -37.08 -7.57
CA GLY A 408 0.19 -36.83 -7.96
C GLY A 408 -0.12 -35.32 -8.07
N PRO A 409 -1.34 -34.94 -8.48
CA PRO A 409 -1.73 -33.55 -8.72
C PRO A 409 -1.28 -32.57 -7.63
N VAL A 410 -0.87 -31.37 -8.03
CA VAL A 410 -0.31 -30.34 -7.15
C VAL A 410 -1.31 -29.21 -6.93
N ALA A 411 -1.51 -28.82 -5.67
CA ALA A 411 -2.35 -27.69 -5.26
C ALA A 411 -1.63 -26.34 -5.46
N SER A 412 -2.32 -25.23 -5.17
CA SER A 412 -1.73 -23.90 -5.30
C SER A 412 -0.52 -23.70 -4.39
N PRO A 413 0.60 -23.14 -4.90
CA PRO A 413 1.79 -22.91 -4.10
C PRO A 413 1.66 -21.67 -3.21
N ALA A 414 2.47 -21.66 -2.15
CA ALA A 414 2.80 -20.46 -1.39
C ALA A 414 4.31 -20.24 -1.40
N VAL A 415 4.74 -18.98 -1.46
CA VAL A 415 6.17 -18.63 -1.50
C VAL A 415 6.51 -17.73 -0.33
N ALA A 416 7.51 -18.13 0.46
CA ALA A 416 8.03 -17.32 1.56
C ALA A 416 9.52 -17.62 1.75
N ASP A 417 10.32 -16.59 2.01
CA ASP A 417 11.74 -16.68 2.33
C ASP A 417 12.54 -17.58 1.36
N GLY A 418 12.33 -17.40 0.06
CA GLY A 418 13.01 -18.19 -0.98
C GLY A 418 12.65 -19.68 -1.00
N THR A 419 11.47 -20.04 -0.46
CA THR A 419 10.98 -21.42 -0.42
C THR A 419 9.56 -21.47 -0.98
N VAL A 420 9.31 -22.44 -1.85
CA VAL A 420 7.99 -22.75 -2.42
C VAL A 420 7.40 -23.92 -1.65
N TYR A 421 6.26 -23.71 -1.02
CA TYR A 421 5.51 -24.74 -0.31
C TYR A 421 4.32 -25.18 -1.16
N ILE A 422 4.14 -26.49 -1.30
CA ILE A 422 3.02 -27.08 -2.06
C ILE A 422 2.41 -28.27 -1.31
N GLY A 423 1.10 -28.44 -1.48
CA GLY A 423 0.40 -29.67 -1.19
C GLY A 423 0.23 -30.53 -2.45
N SER A 424 0.17 -31.85 -2.29
CA SER A 424 -0.13 -32.77 -3.39
C SER A 424 -1.09 -33.89 -2.96
N ARG A 425 -1.81 -34.43 -3.95
CA ARG A 425 -2.66 -35.63 -3.81
C ARG A 425 -1.86 -36.92 -3.60
N ASP A 426 -0.54 -36.85 -3.54
CA ASP A 426 0.32 -37.97 -3.16
C ASP A 426 0.51 -38.10 -1.63
N HIS A 427 -0.36 -37.45 -0.86
CA HIS A 427 -0.37 -37.44 0.61
C HIS A 427 0.84 -36.72 1.21
N LYS A 428 1.37 -35.70 0.52
CA LYS A 428 2.55 -34.97 1.00
C LYS A 428 2.45 -33.47 0.86
N VAL A 429 3.20 -32.82 1.75
CA VAL A 429 3.61 -31.43 1.67
C VAL A 429 5.08 -31.39 1.24
N TYR A 430 5.43 -30.47 0.36
CA TYR A 430 6.80 -30.26 -0.08
C TYR A 430 7.24 -28.83 0.21
N ALA A 431 8.50 -28.67 0.60
CA ALA A 431 9.21 -27.40 0.52
C ALA A 431 10.33 -27.52 -0.51
N LEU A 432 10.30 -26.62 -1.48
CA LEU A 432 11.26 -26.55 -2.57
C LEU A 432 12.02 -25.24 -2.51
N ASP A 433 13.29 -25.27 -2.84
CA ASP A 433 14.06 -24.06 -3.05
C ASP A 433 13.50 -23.27 -4.23
N ALA A 434 13.16 -22.00 -4.02
CA ALA A 434 12.48 -21.19 -5.03
C ALA A 434 13.36 -20.95 -6.27
N ALA A 435 14.67 -20.83 -6.10
CA ALA A 435 15.59 -20.58 -7.21
C ALA A 435 15.85 -21.84 -8.05
N THR A 436 15.88 -23.02 -7.43
CA THR A 436 16.37 -24.25 -8.07
C THR A 436 15.34 -25.36 -8.23
N GLY A 437 14.20 -25.30 -7.55
CA GLY A 437 13.21 -26.38 -7.49
C GLY A 437 13.67 -27.61 -6.71
N THR A 438 14.82 -27.52 -6.04
CA THR A 438 15.36 -28.64 -5.26
C THR A 438 14.57 -28.83 -3.99
N LYS A 439 14.21 -30.08 -3.68
CA LYS A 439 13.45 -30.40 -2.47
C LYS A 439 14.31 -30.16 -1.24
N LYS A 440 13.88 -29.23 -0.38
CA LYS A 440 14.43 -28.99 0.96
C LYS A 440 13.95 -30.07 1.92
N TRP A 441 12.63 -30.29 1.97
CA TRP A 441 12.02 -31.34 2.79
C TRP A 441 10.67 -31.80 2.21
N THR A 442 10.16 -32.91 2.72
CA THR A 442 8.78 -33.36 2.50
C THR A 442 8.19 -33.90 3.80
N HIS A 443 6.90 -33.70 3.99
CA HIS A 443 6.13 -34.22 5.12
C HIS A 443 4.99 -35.09 4.59
N THR A 444 4.76 -36.27 5.17
CA THR A 444 3.68 -37.18 4.74
C THR A 444 2.46 -37.00 5.64
N THR A 445 1.31 -36.69 5.05
CA THR A 445 0.02 -36.49 5.71
C THR A 445 -0.85 -37.75 5.61
N GLY A 446 -2.00 -37.77 6.30
CA GLY A 446 -2.91 -38.91 6.29
C GLY A 446 -3.71 -39.08 5.00
N ASP A 447 -4.05 -37.97 4.33
CA ASP A 447 -4.78 -37.98 3.06
C ASP A 447 -4.28 -36.86 2.11
N TRP A 448 -5.00 -36.60 1.01
CA TRP A 448 -4.66 -35.57 0.02
C TRP A 448 -4.55 -34.18 0.62
N VAL A 449 -3.52 -33.46 0.18
CA VAL A 449 -3.36 -32.03 0.49
C VAL A 449 -3.87 -31.22 -0.70
N LEU A 450 -5.11 -30.75 -0.60
CA LEU A 450 -5.74 -29.88 -1.61
C LEU A 450 -5.66 -28.39 -1.25
N SER A 451 -5.49 -28.08 0.04
CA SER A 451 -5.43 -26.71 0.53
C SER A 451 -4.13 -26.03 0.07
N SER A 452 -4.22 -24.75 -0.27
CA SER A 452 -3.03 -23.92 -0.46
C SER A 452 -2.35 -23.69 0.90
N PRO A 453 -1.02 -23.82 1.02
CA PRO A 453 -0.35 -23.57 2.29
C PRO A 453 -0.43 -22.09 2.69
N ALA A 454 -0.55 -21.82 4.00
CA ALA A 454 -0.33 -20.49 4.56
C ALA A 454 0.98 -20.47 5.34
N VAL A 455 1.81 -19.44 5.16
CA VAL A 455 3.11 -19.34 5.83
C VAL A 455 3.15 -18.09 6.69
N ALA A 456 3.40 -18.26 7.99
CA ALA A 456 3.55 -17.15 8.93
C ALA A 456 4.50 -17.56 10.06
N ASP A 457 5.36 -16.63 10.49
CA ASP A 457 6.27 -16.79 11.64
C ASP A 457 7.07 -18.12 11.62
N GLY A 458 7.62 -18.48 10.46
CA GLY A 458 8.40 -19.70 10.28
C GLY A 458 7.59 -21.00 10.42
N THR A 459 6.27 -20.94 10.20
CA THR A 459 5.37 -22.09 10.27
C THR A 459 4.51 -22.17 9.01
N VAL A 460 4.33 -23.38 8.49
CA VAL A 460 3.49 -23.70 7.33
C VAL A 460 2.21 -24.37 7.84
N TYR A 461 1.06 -23.76 7.57
CA TYR A 461 -0.25 -24.25 7.95
C TYR A 461 -0.99 -24.82 6.75
N ILE A 462 -1.55 -26.01 6.90
CA ILE A 462 -2.18 -26.76 5.81
C ILE A 462 -3.42 -27.49 6.32
N GLY A 463 -4.50 -27.43 5.54
CA GLY A 463 -5.67 -28.29 5.70
C GLY A 463 -5.50 -29.61 4.95
N ASN A 464 -6.01 -30.70 5.52
CA ASN A 464 -5.94 -32.02 4.92
C ASN A 464 -7.30 -32.75 4.93
N ARG A 465 -7.49 -33.63 3.94
CA ARG A 465 -8.70 -34.49 3.85
C ARG A 465 -8.76 -35.56 4.94
N ASP A 466 -7.69 -35.82 5.68
CA ASP A 466 -7.74 -36.70 6.85
C ASP A 466 -8.46 -36.07 8.05
N GLY A 467 -9.01 -34.87 7.88
CA GLY A 467 -9.71 -34.12 8.91
C GLY A 467 -8.77 -33.43 9.89
N LYS A 468 -7.56 -33.07 9.45
CA LYS A 468 -6.61 -32.33 10.28
C LYS A 468 -6.13 -31.05 9.65
N VAL A 469 -5.79 -30.13 10.54
CA VAL A 469 -4.94 -28.98 10.26
C VAL A 469 -3.54 -29.31 10.74
N TYR A 470 -2.55 -29.18 9.87
CA TYR A 470 -1.14 -29.37 10.17
C TYR A 470 -0.44 -28.04 10.33
N ALA A 471 0.39 -27.89 11.35
CA ALA A 471 1.39 -26.84 11.45
C ALA A 471 2.78 -27.47 11.40
N LEU A 472 3.53 -27.12 10.36
CA LEU A 472 4.87 -27.65 10.11
C LEU A 472 5.89 -26.55 10.29
N ASP A 473 7.04 -26.87 10.86
CA ASP A 473 8.18 -25.97 10.88
C ASP A 473 8.64 -25.67 9.45
N ALA A 474 8.70 -24.40 9.06
CA ALA A 474 8.98 -24.00 7.69
C ALA A 474 10.39 -24.42 7.22
N ALA A 475 11.36 -24.44 8.14
CA ALA A 475 12.74 -24.78 7.80
C ALA A 475 12.96 -26.29 7.66
N THR A 476 12.28 -27.09 8.47
CA THR A 476 12.58 -28.53 8.61
C THR A 476 11.47 -29.47 8.16
N GLY A 477 10.22 -28.99 8.06
CA GLY A 477 9.05 -29.80 7.76
C GLY A 477 8.58 -30.68 8.93
N THR A 478 9.15 -30.50 10.13
CA THR A 478 8.72 -31.24 11.31
C THR A 478 7.38 -30.73 11.79
N GLU A 479 6.48 -31.64 12.15
CA GLU A 479 5.20 -31.30 12.75
C GLU A 479 5.43 -30.56 14.08
N LYS A 480 4.90 -29.35 14.19
CA LYS A 480 4.81 -28.59 15.44
C LYS A 480 3.58 -29.01 16.22
N TRP A 481 2.44 -29.08 15.53
CA TRP A 481 1.17 -29.55 16.08
C TRP A 481 0.23 -29.99 14.96
N THR A 482 -0.78 -30.78 15.32
CA THR A 482 -1.97 -31.03 14.50
C THR A 482 -3.23 -30.76 15.30
N HIS A 483 -4.26 -30.25 14.64
CA HIS A 483 -5.61 -30.13 15.18
C HIS A 483 -6.55 -31.03 14.38
N THR A 484 -7.35 -31.85 15.05
CA THR A 484 -8.29 -32.78 14.39
C THR A 484 -9.70 -32.20 14.43
N THR A 485 -10.31 -32.06 13.25
CA THR A 485 -11.72 -31.71 13.05
C THR A 485 -12.56 -32.96 12.85
N ASP A 486 -13.89 -32.84 12.88
CA ASP A 486 -14.81 -33.97 12.71
C ASP A 486 -15.11 -34.27 11.21
N GLY A 487 -14.45 -33.55 10.30
CA GLY A 487 -14.67 -33.59 8.86
C GLY A 487 -13.44 -33.11 8.09
N LEU A 488 -13.45 -33.27 6.77
CA LEU A 488 -12.33 -32.91 5.89
C LEU A 488 -11.96 -31.42 6.02
N VAL A 489 -10.67 -31.10 5.90
CA VAL A 489 -10.18 -29.73 5.88
C VAL A 489 -9.60 -29.42 4.50
N GLU A 490 -10.46 -29.07 3.55
CA GLU A 490 -10.03 -28.67 2.19
C GLU A 490 -9.83 -27.16 2.06
N SER A 491 -10.35 -26.39 3.02
CA SER A 491 -10.17 -24.93 3.14
C SER A 491 -8.68 -24.58 3.26
N SER A 492 -8.23 -23.56 2.50
CA SER A 492 -6.87 -23.02 2.67
C SER A 492 -6.83 -22.15 3.93
N PRO A 493 -5.91 -22.40 4.88
CA PRO A 493 -5.86 -21.63 6.12
C PRO A 493 -5.59 -20.14 5.88
N ALA A 494 -6.12 -19.28 6.74
CA ALA A 494 -5.71 -17.88 6.85
C ALA A 494 -5.08 -17.62 8.21
N VAL A 495 -3.98 -16.86 8.26
CA VAL A 495 -3.28 -16.58 9.52
C VAL A 495 -3.28 -15.07 9.76
N ALA A 496 -3.78 -14.66 10.94
CA ALA A 496 -3.77 -13.27 11.38
C ALA A 496 -3.63 -13.20 12.90
N ASP A 497 -2.83 -12.27 13.40
CA ASP A 497 -2.68 -11.98 14.83
C ASP A 497 -2.46 -13.23 15.71
N GLY A 498 -1.60 -14.14 15.25
CA GLY A 498 -1.29 -15.38 15.97
C GLY A 498 -2.46 -16.38 16.02
N THR A 499 -3.39 -16.30 15.07
CA THR A 499 -4.55 -17.20 14.95
C THR A 499 -4.65 -17.76 13.55
N VAL A 500 -4.90 -19.06 13.44
CA VAL A 500 -5.15 -19.79 12.19
C VAL A 500 -6.65 -20.00 12.06
N TYR A 501 -7.23 -19.51 10.97
CA TYR A 501 -8.64 -19.67 10.64
C TYR A 501 -8.80 -20.68 9.52
N VAL A 502 -9.75 -21.58 9.65
CA VAL A 502 -9.99 -22.63 8.65
C VAL A 502 -11.44 -23.13 8.67
N GLY A 503 -11.97 -23.46 7.49
CA GLY A 503 -13.25 -24.13 7.33
C GLY A 503 -13.12 -25.65 7.26
N SER A 504 -14.13 -26.37 7.76
CA SER A 504 -14.19 -27.83 7.72
C SER A 504 -15.52 -28.32 7.16
N TRP A 505 -15.50 -29.52 6.56
CA TRP A 505 -16.68 -30.24 6.11
C TRP A 505 -17.55 -30.76 7.27
N ASP A 506 -17.10 -30.66 8.52
CA ASP A 506 -17.97 -30.92 9.69
C ASP A 506 -19.01 -29.81 9.95
N GLY A 507 -19.01 -28.78 9.11
CA GLY A 507 -19.92 -27.66 9.22
C GLY A 507 -19.47 -26.62 10.24
N LYS A 508 -18.17 -26.48 10.48
CA LYS A 508 -17.64 -25.45 11.37
C LYS A 508 -16.51 -24.65 10.74
N VAL A 509 -16.36 -23.45 11.27
CA VAL A 509 -15.18 -22.59 11.11
C VAL A 509 -14.42 -22.62 12.42
N TYR A 510 -13.13 -22.89 12.36
CA TYR A 510 -12.24 -22.98 13.51
C TYR A 510 -11.28 -21.79 13.56
N ALA A 511 -11.05 -21.27 14.75
CA ALA A 511 -9.92 -20.40 15.06
C ALA A 511 -8.99 -21.12 16.03
N LEU A 512 -7.77 -21.36 15.58
CA LEU A 512 -6.75 -22.11 16.32
C LEU A 512 -5.63 -21.17 16.72
N ASP A 513 -5.10 -21.33 17.92
CA ASP A 513 -3.86 -20.64 18.29
C ASP A 513 -2.71 -21.09 17.39
N ALA A 514 -2.04 -20.14 16.75
CA ALA A 514 -1.01 -20.43 15.76
C ALA A 514 0.20 -21.16 16.38
N ALA A 515 0.52 -20.90 17.65
CA ALA A 515 1.67 -21.49 18.30
C ALA A 515 1.39 -22.92 18.80
N THR A 516 0.18 -23.20 19.26
CA THR A 516 -0.14 -24.47 19.95
C THR A 516 -1.14 -25.37 19.23
N GLY A 517 -1.90 -24.85 18.26
CA GLY A 517 -3.00 -25.56 17.60
C GLY A 517 -4.24 -25.73 18.49
N THR A 518 -4.27 -25.10 19.66
CA THR A 518 -5.45 -25.19 20.55
C THR A 518 -6.58 -24.36 19.98
N GLU A 519 -7.79 -24.93 19.97
CA GLU A 519 -9.00 -24.20 19.59
C GLU A 519 -9.21 -23.00 20.52
N LYS A 520 -9.25 -21.80 19.93
CA LYS A 520 -9.70 -20.57 20.60
C LYS A 520 -11.23 -20.50 20.59
N TRP A 521 -11.82 -20.81 19.44
CA TRP A 521 -13.25 -20.95 19.26
C TRP A 521 -13.55 -21.78 18.00
N ALA A 522 -14.76 -22.35 17.95
CA ALA A 522 -15.37 -22.90 16.75
C ALA A 522 -16.78 -22.31 16.57
N HIS A 523 -17.14 -21.97 15.33
CA HIS A 523 -18.46 -21.46 14.98
C HIS A 523 -19.18 -22.44 14.05
N THR A 524 -20.41 -22.81 14.39
CA THR A 524 -21.22 -23.72 13.58
C THR A 524 -21.86 -23.01 12.39
N THR A 525 -21.65 -23.57 11.22
CA THR A 525 -22.23 -23.20 9.93
C THR A 525 -22.83 -24.46 9.27
N GLY A 526 -22.96 -24.49 7.94
CA GLY A 526 -22.93 -25.69 7.11
C GLY A 526 -21.52 -26.03 6.63
N GLU A 527 -21.35 -27.08 5.82
CA GLU A 527 -20.03 -27.54 5.34
C GLU A 527 -19.21 -26.40 4.73
N VAL A 528 -17.93 -26.30 5.08
CA VAL A 528 -17.09 -25.17 4.67
C VAL A 528 -15.91 -25.66 3.84
N LEU A 529 -16.03 -25.49 2.52
CA LEU A 529 -14.94 -25.68 1.57
C LEU A 529 -14.12 -24.39 1.35
N SER A 530 -14.75 -23.23 1.52
CA SER A 530 -14.15 -21.94 1.16
C SER A 530 -12.99 -21.57 2.10
N SER A 531 -12.07 -20.73 1.61
CA SER A 531 -10.94 -20.23 2.41
C SER A 531 -11.33 -18.94 3.13
N PRO A 532 -11.05 -18.78 4.44
CA PRO A 532 -11.34 -17.55 5.17
C PRO A 532 -10.51 -16.37 4.65
N ALA A 533 -11.10 -15.17 4.72
CA ALA A 533 -10.39 -13.90 4.59
C ALA A 533 -10.49 -13.14 5.92
N VAL A 534 -9.39 -12.55 6.39
CA VAL A 534 -9.36 -11.81 7.66
C VAL A 534 -9.01 -10.36 7.40
N ALA A 535 -9.85 -9.45 7.86
CA ALA A 535 -9.65 -8.00 7.75
C ALA A 535 -10.31 -7.27 8.93
N ASP A 536 -9.63 -6.27 9.48
CA ASP A 536 -10.15 -5.38 10.53
C ASP A 536 -10.83 -6.12 11.70
N GLY A 537 -10.22 -7.22 12.15
CA GLY A 537 -10.76 -8.05 13.25
C GLY A 537 -11.99 -8.86 12.89
N THR A 538 -12.30 -9.06 11.60
CA THR A 538 -13.41 -9.88 11.11
C THR A 538 -12.91 -10.99 10.19
N VAL A 539 -13.47 -12.19 10.34
CA VAL A 539 -13.26 -13.35 9.49
C VAL A 539 -14.45 -13.52 8.56
N TYR A 540 -14.22 -13.48 7.26
CA TYR A 540 -15.22 -13.68 6.22
C TYR A 540 -15.06 -15.06 5.59
N ILE A 541 -16.13 -15.84 5.54
CA ILE A 541 -16.07 -17.20 4.99
C ILE A 541 -17.44 -17.67 4.45
N GLY A 542 -17.44 -18.35 3.31
CA GLY A 542 -18.64 -18.91 2.68
C GLY A 542 -18.90 -20.35 3.07
N SER A 543 -20.17 -20.74 3.19
CA SER A 543 -20.62 -22.06 3.63
C SER A 543 -21.61 -22.68 2.64
N TYR A 544 -21.66 -24.00 2.60
CA TYR A 544 -22.58 -24.78 1.74
C TYR A 544 -24.05 -24.66 2.17
N ASP A 545 -24.33 -24.09 3.33
CA ASP A 545 -25.70 -23.68 3.70
C ASP A 545 -26.24 -22.48 2.89
N GLY A 546 -25.44 -21.96 1.96
CA GLY A 546 -25.79 -20.85 1.08
C GLY A 546 -25.54 -19.48 1.69
N LYS A 547 -24.76 -19.38 2.78
CA LYS A 547 -24.47 -18.12 3.47
C LYS A 547 -22.99 -17.76 3.43
N VAL A 548 -22.73 -16.46 3.58
CA VAL A 548 -21.41 -15.93 3.94
C VAL A 548 -21.49 -15.44 5.38
N TYR A 549 -20.50 -15.81 6.17
CA TYR A 549 -20.35 -15.45 7.56
C TYR A 549 -19.32 -14.34 7.68
N ALA A 550 -19.62 -13.34 8.51
CA ALA A 550 -18.67 -12.35 9.00
C ALA A 550 -18.61 -12.53 10.52
N LEU A 551 -17.53 -13.13 10.99
CA LEU A 551 -17.35 -13.53 12.38
C LEU A 551 -16.31 -12.62 13.03
N ASP A 552 -16.56 -12.16 14.25
CA ASP A 552 -15.54 -11.48 15.03
C ASP A 552 -14.32 -12.39 15.22
N ALA A 553 -13.13 -11.91 14.84
CA ALA A 553 -11.93 -12.73 14.77
C ALA A 553 -11.46 -13.23 16.15
N ALA A 554 -11.77 -12.50 17.21
CA ALA A 554 -11.37 -12.84 18.57
C ALA A 554 -12.33 -13.83 19.23
N THR A 555 -13.63 -13.73 18.94
CA THR A 555 -14.69 -14.46 19.67
C THR A 555 -15.46 -15.48 18.82
N GLY A 556 -15.34 -15.40 17.49
CA GLY A 556 -16.12 -16.22 16.56
C GLY A 556 -17.60 -15.85 16.51
N VAL A 557 -18.01 -14.73 17.11
CA VAL A 557 -19.41 -14.31 17.15
C VAL A 557 -19.76 -13.60 15.85
N GLY A 558 -20.76 -14.13 15.15
CA GLY A 558 -21.37 -13.48 13.98
C GLY A 558 -22.67 -12.75 14.33
N PRO A 559 -23.22 -11.94 13.40
CA PRO A 559 -24.52 -11.31 13.57
C PRO A 559 -25.62 -12.36 13.76
N ALA A 560 -26.61 -12.07 14.62
CA ALA A 560 -27.68 -13.01 14.99
C ALA A 560 -28.55 -13.47 13.81
N ASP A 561 -28.64 -12.64 12.76
CA ASP A 561 -29.35 -12.94 11.52
C ASP A 561 -28.43 -12.73 10.32
N CYS A 562 -28.36 -13.73 9.44
CA CYS A 562 -27.74 -13.55 8.12
C CYS A 562 -28.68 -12.70 7.26
N LEU A 563 -28.20 -11.58 6.72
CA LEU A 563 -28.93 -10.82 5.71
C LEU A 563 -29.17 -11.74 4.50
N ARG A 564 -30.42 -12.11 4.28
CA ARG A 564 -30.83 -12.86 3.09
C ARG A 564 -30.93 -11.83 1.96
N LEU A 565 -30.14 -11.99 0.90
CA LEU A 565 -30.41 -11.29 -0.36
C LEU A 565 -31.54 -12.06 -1.03
N ASP A 566 -32.78 -11.61 -0.83
CA ASP A 566 -33.97 -12.15 -1.46
C ASP A 566 -33.84 -11.95 -2.98
N SER A 567 -33.78 -13.06 -3.71
CA SER A 567 -33.84 -13.09 -5.16
C SER A 567 -35.27 -12.79 -5.64
N THR A 568 -35.73 -11.54 -5.54
CA THR A 568 -36.89 -11.08 -6.31
C THR A 568 -36.70 -9.64 -6.74
N GLY A 569 -36.66 -9.46 -8.05
CA GLY A 569 -36.30 -8.23 -8.73
C GLY A 569 -37.24 -7.05 -8.48
N TRP A 570 -36.75 -5.94 -9.01
CA TRP A 570 -37.45 -4.72 -9.33
C TRP A 570 -38.89 -4.90 -9.85
N ASN A 571 -39.70 -3.89 -9.53
CA ASN A 571 -41.04 -3.50 -10.03
C ASN A 571 -42.27 -4.19 -9.40
N THR A 572 -43.30 -3.49 -8.90
CA THR A 572 -43.75 -2.07 -8.96
C THR A 572 -44.65 -1.74 -7.76
N SER A 573 -44.51 -0.54 -7.19
CA SER A 573 -45.48 0.46 -6.64
C SER A 573 -46.91 0.05 -6.19
N PRO A 574 -47.56 0.76 -5.23
CA PRO A 574 -47.53 2.21 -5.00
C PRO A 574 -46.66 2.69 -3.84
#